data_AF-A0AA40RXB8-F1
#
_entry.id   AF-A0AA40RXB8-F1
#
_cell.length_a   1.000
_cell.length_b   1.000
_cell.length_c   1.000
_cell.angle_alpha   90.00
_cell.angle_beta   90.00
_cell.angle_gamma   90.00
#
_symmetry.space_group_name_H-M   'P 1'
#
loop_
_entity.id
_entity.type
_entity.pdbx_description
1 polymer ?
#
loop_
_entity_poly.entity_id
_entity_poly.type
_entity_poly.pdbx_seq_one_letter_code
_entity_poly.pdbx_strand_id
1 'polypeptide(L)'
;NGYQGRPCLYYNMGQCLGPCWHDVPQKAYDDQIARIKHFLDGNTASVKKAIAQKMQIAAETLEFERAADLRDQLKYIDETVESQRVLSKDTTPRDLFNYYLDKGWMTVEVFFLRQARLIRQYKQTFSVVGAADEEMMNFMQQFYAQ
;
A
#
# COMPACT_ATOMS: atom_id res chain seq x y z
N ASN A 1 15.48 -17.68 -19.01
CA ASN A 1 16.91 -18.06 -18.82
C ASN A 1 17.59 -17.01 -17.95
N GLY A 2 17.38 -17.10 -16.64
CA GLY A 2 17.58 -16.00 -15.68
C GLY A 2 18.90 -16.00 -14.90
N TYR A 3 19.83 -16.92 -15.20
CA TYR A 3 21.15 -16.95 -14.56
C TYR A 3 22.18 -16.24 -15.45
N GLN A 4 22.46 -14.97 -15.17
CA GLN A 4 23.45 -14.20 -15.97
C GLN A 4 24.90 -14.43 -15.52
N GLY A 5 25.12 -15.29 -14.50
CA GLY A 5 26.46 -15.63 -13.98
C GLY A 5 27.21 -14.47 -13.31
N ARG A 6 26.67 -13.26 -13.36
CA ARG A 6 27.22 -12.05 -12.74
C ARG A 6 26.14 -11.31 -11.93
N PRO A 7 26.51 -10.69 -10.80
CA PRO A 7 25.60 -9.85 -10.04
C PRO A 7 25.25 -8.59 -10.85
N CYS A 8 23.99 -8.16 -10.75
CA CYS A 8 23.56 -6.87 -11.29
C CYS A 8 23.92 -5.72 -10.33
N LEU A 9 23.84 -4.49 -10.83
CA LEU A 9 24.11 -3.29 -10.01
C LEU A 9 23.25 -3.24 -8.75
N TYR A 10 21.96 -3.61 -8.83
CA TYR A 10 21.04 -3.61 -7.70
C TYR A 10 21.45 -4.58 -6.58
N TYR A 11 22.02 -5.73 -6.93
CA TYR A 11 22.58 -6.64 -5.93
C TYR A 11 23.82 -6.02 -5.27
N ASN A 12 24.72 -5.45 -6.06
CA ASN A 12 25.94 -4.80 -5.54
C ASN A 12 25.64 -3.59 -4.64
N MET A 13 24.52 -2.89 -4.89
CA MET A 13 24.01 -1.81 -4.04
C MET A 13 23.22 -2.31 -2.81
N GLY A 14 23.04 -3.62 -2.64
CA GLY A 14 22.27 -4.22 -1.54
C GLY A 14 20.76 -4.03 -1.64
N GLN A 15 20.23 -3.66 -2.82
CA GLN A 15 18.81 -3.40 -3.06
C GLN A 15 18.03 -4.63 -3.53
N CYS A 16 18.71 -5.72 -3.90
CA CYS A 16 18.10 -6.94 -4.41
C CYS A 16 18.77 -8.17 -3.79
N LEU A 17 17.99 -9.24 -3.56
CA LEU A 17 18.49 -10.52 -3.04
C LEU A 17 19.33 -11.30 -4.06
N GLY A 18 19.34 -10.89 -5.34
CA GLY A 18 20.18 -11.53 -6.37
C GLY A 18 19.72 -12.89 -6.91
N PRO A 19 18.42 -13.23 -6.99
CA PRO A 19 17.96 -14.56 -7.44
C PRO A 19 18.26 -14.86 -8.91
N CYS A 20 18.63 -13.84 -9.69
CA CYS A 20 19.09 -13.98 -11.07
C CYS A 20 20.60 -14.31 -11.18
N TRP A 21 21.30 -14.42 -10.05
CA TRP A 21 22.73 -14.70 -10.00
C TRP A 21 23.08 -15.87 -9.08
N HIS A 22 22.34 -16.06 -7.97
CA HIS A 22 22.51 -17.20 -7.06
C HIS A 22 21.18 -17.65 -6.47
N ASP A 23 21.20 -18.81 -5.82
CA ASP A 23 20.03 -19.33 -5.12
C ASP A 23 19.81 -18.55 -3.81
N VAL A 24 18.59 -18.06 -3.65
CA VAL A 24 18.15 -17.31 -2.48
C VAL A 24 17.24 -18.24 -1.65
N PRO A 25 17.52 -18.44 -0.34
CA PRO A 25 16.67 -19.27 0.50
C PRO A 25 15.24 -18.72 0.59
N GLN A 26 14.24 -19.60 0.57
CA GLN A 26 12.83 -19.21 0.71
C GLN A 26 12.58 -18.32 1.93
N LYS A 27 13.24 -18.63 3.05
CA LYS A 27 13.16 -17.83 4.29
C LYS A 27 13.52 -16.35 4.08
N ALA A 28 14.54 -16.06 3.25
CA ALA A 28 14.95 -14.68 2.99
C ALA A 28 13.86 -13.90 2.23
N TYR A 29 13.12 -14.56 1.34
CA TYR A 29 11.96 -13.98 0.70
C TYR A 29 10.82 -13.75 1.68
N ASP A 30 10.51 -14.75 2.51
CA ASP A 30 9.41 -14.66 3.47
C ASP A 30 9.65 -13.50 4.46
N ASP A 31 10.89 -13.33 4.93
CA ASP A 31 11.29 -12.22 5.80
C ASP A 31 11.16 -10.85 5.09
N GLN A 32 11.55 -10.78 3.81
CA GLN A 32 11.43 -9.56 3.01
C GLN A 32 9.96 -9.20 2.73
N ILE A 33 9.14 -10.20 2.39
CA ILE A 33 7.70 -10.04 2.17
C ILE A 33 7.01 -9.59 3.46
N ALA A 34 7.34 -10.19 4.60
CA ALA A 34 6.79 -9.80 5.90
C ALA A 34 7.12 -8.34 6.24
N ARG A 35 8.36 -7.90 5.99
CA ARG A 35 8.77 -6.50 6.16
C ARG A 35 7.99 -5.55 5.26
N ILE A 36 7.82 -5.90 3.98
CA ILE A 36 7.07 -5.08 3.03
C ILE A 36 5.60 -4.99 3.45
N LYS A 37 4.98 -6.12 3.84
CA LYS A 37 3.60 -6.14 4.35
C LYS A 37 3.46 -5.24 5.57
N HIS A 38 4.32 -5.36 6.57
CA HIS A 38 4.30 -4.50 7.75
C HIS A 38 4.42 -3.01 7.43
N PHE A 39 5.25 -2.65 6.44
CA PHE A 39 5.38 -1.26 6.00
C PHE A 39 4.11 -0.75 5.31
N LEU A 40 3.53 -1.54 4.39
CA LEU A 40 2.32 -1.19 3.64
C LEU A 40 1.06 -1.18 4.52
N ASP A 41 1.03 -2.02 5.57
CA ASP A 41 -0.01 -2.06 6.59
C ASP A 41 0.06 -0.87 7.57
N GLY A 42 0.83 0.18 7.25
CA GLY A 42 0.89 1.41 8.03
C GLY A 42 1.70 1.32 9.33
N ASN A 43 2.35 0.19 9.63
CA ASN A 43 3.25 0.04 10.78
C ASN A 43 4.64 0.61 10.47
N THR A 44 4.66 1.90 10.14
CA THR A 44 5.89 2.63 9.76
C THR A 44 6.64 3.20 10.96
N ALA A 45 6.06 3.14 12.17
CA ALA A 45 6.67 3.69 13.38
C ALA A 45 8.06 3.08 13.66
N SER A 46 8.21 1.77 13.48
CA SER A 46 9.49 1.08 13.65
C SER A 46 10.55 1.51 12.62
N VAL A 47 10.13 1.66 11.36
CA VAL A 47 10.98 2.09 10.24
C VAL A 47 11.40 3.55 10.40
N LYS A 48 10.47 4.44 10.74
CA LYS A 48 10.74 5.85 11.04
C LYS A 48 11.74 5.98 12.18
N LYS A 49 11.55 5.23 13.27
CA LYS A 49 12.49 5.22 14.41
C LYS A 49 13.91 4.79 13.99
N ALA A 50 14.02 3.75 13.17
CA ALA A 50 15.32 3.28 12.68
C ALA A 50 16.03 4.31 11.77
N ILE A 51 15.29 4.98 10.88
CA ILE A 51 15.83 6.03 10.00
C ILE A 51 16.25 7.26 10.83
N ALA A 52 15.43 7.67 11.80
CA ALA A 52 15.76 8.77 12.71
C ALA A 52 17.03 8.51 13.53
N GLN A 53 17.21 7.28 14.03
CA GLN A 53 18.45 6.90 14.71
C GLN A 53 19.67 6.98 13.78
N LYS A 54 19.55 6.49 12.54
CA LYS A 54 20.64 6.59 11.55
C LYS A 54 20.97 8.04 11.19
N MET A 55 19.95 8.89 11.08
CA MET A 55 20.11 10.32 10.80
C MET A 55 20.88 10.99 11.93
N GLN A 56 20.53 10.69 13.19
CA GLN A 56 21.19 11.23 14.37
C GLN A 56 22.66 10.81 14.42
N ILE A 57 22.96 9.53 14.18
CA ILE A 57 24.34 9.02 14.12
C ILE A 57 25.13 9.74 13.02
N ALA A 58 24.56 9.88 11.81
CA ALA A 58 25.21 10.57 10.70
C ALA A 58 25.53 12.04 11.03
N ALA A 59 24.62 12.73 11.73
CA ALA A 59 24.84 14.09 12.19
C ALA A 59 25.95 14.18 13.25
N GLU A 60 25.99 13.23 14.20
CA GLU A 60 27.04 13.11 15.23
C GLU A 60 28.41 12.82 14.62
N THR A 61 28.47 12.06 13.53
CA THR A 61 29.71 11.78 12.79
C THR A 61 30.04 12.83 11.73
N LEU A 62 29.36 13.98 11.72
CA LEU A 62 29.56 15.09 10.78
C LEU A 62 29.29 14.74 9.29
N GLU A 63 28.54 13.67 9.01
CA GLU A 63 28.09 13.27 7.68
C GLU A 63 26.79 14.01 7.29
N PHE A 64 26.85 15.34 7.13
CA PHE A 64 25.65 16.18 6.98
C PHE A 64 24.82 15.89 5.73
N GLU A 65 25.44 15.54 4.61
CA GLU A 65 24.72 15.17 3.37
C GLU A 65 23.88 13.92 3.60
N ARG A 66 24.48 12.90 4.24
CA ARG A 66 23.77 11.67 4.59
C ARG A 66 22.65 11.91 5.59
N ALA A 67 22.86 12.79 6.57
CA ALA A 67 21.81 13.17 7.51
C ALA A 67 20.66 13.89 6.79
N ALA A 68 20.96 14.74 5.80
CA ALA A 68 19.95 15.41 4.98
C ALA A 68 19.14 14.40 4.14
N ASP A 69 19.80 13.42 3.51
CA ASP A 69 19.11 12.36 2.75
C ASP A 69 18.14 11.56 3.64
N LEU A 70 18.57 11.19 4.85
CA LEU A 70 17.74 10.45 5.80
C LEU A 70 16.58 11.29 6.34
N ARG A 71 16.78 12.59 6.56
CA ARG A 71 15.73 13.54 6.92
C ARG A 71 14.68 13.62 5.81
N ASP A 72 15.12 13.76 4.57
CA ASP A 72 14.20 13.88 3.42
C ASP A 72 13.45 12.55 3.21
N GLN A 73 14.09 11.40 3.45
CA GLN A 73 13.44 10.10 3.48
C GLN A 73 12.35 10.00 4.55
N LEU A 74 12.58 10.51 5.77
CA LEU A 74 11.54 10.59 6.81
C LEU A 74 10.35 11.42 6.35
N LYS A 75 10.62 12.60 5.79
CA LYS A 75 9.59 13.50 5.28
C LYS A 75 8.75 12.83 4.18
N TYR A 76 9.37 12.13 3.24
CA TYR A 76 8.63 11.39 2.20
C TYR A 76 7.75 10.28 2.78
N ILE A 77 8.23 9.56 3.81
CA ILE A 77 7.42 8.56 4.50
C ILE A 77 6.23 9.22 5.20
N ASP A 78 6.44 10.36 5.87
CA ASP A 78 5.35 11.13 6.48
C ASP A 78 4.33 11.57 5.43
N GLU A 79 4.73 12.25 4.36
CA GLU A 79 3.79 12.73 3.32
C GLU A 79 3.02 11.58 2.63
N THR A 80 3.69 10.46 2.36
CA THR A 80 3.09 9.30 1.67
C THR A 80 2.15 8.50 2.59
N VAL A 81 2.48 8.39 3.89
CA VAL A 81 1.76 7.50 4.83
C VAL A 81 0.75 8.27 5.69
N GLU A 82 0.97 9.56 5.92
CA GLU A 82 0.18 10.42 6.82
C GLU A 82 -0.98 11.14 6.12
N SER A 83 -0.97 11.25 4.78
CA SER A 83 -2.05 11.91 4.02
C SER A 83 -3.41 11.18 4.03
N GLN A 84 -3.54 10.05 4.73
CA GLN A 84 -4.79 9.30 4.82
C GLN A 84 -5.37 9.33 6.24
N ARG A 85 -6.19 10.37 6.46
CA ARG A 85 -6.96 10.61 7.68
C ARG A 85 -7.75 9.35 8.07
N VAL A 86 -7.45 8.79 9.23
CA VAL A 86 -8.16 7.64 9.80
C VAL A 86 -9.60 8.07 10.13
N LEU A 87 -10.58 7.43 9.47
CA LEU A 87 -12.00 7.77 9.58
C LEU A 87 -12.64 7.23 10.88
N SER A 88 -12.01 6.25 11.53
CA SER A 88 -12.59 5.54 12.69
C SER A 88 -11.54 4.80 13.54
N LYS A 89 -11.85 4.46 14.80
CA LYS A 89 -11.03 3.54 15.62
C LYS A 89 -11.26 2.06 15.29
N ASP A 90 -12.31 1.74 14.53
CA ASP A 90 -12.61 0.38 14.05
C ASP A 90 -11.75 0.04 12.82
N THR A 91 -10.79 -0.86 12.99
CA THR A 91 -9.84 -1.27 11.94
C THR A 91 -10.33 -2.44 11.08
N THR A 92 -11.54 -2.94 11.33
CA THR A 92 -12.12 -4.05 10.58
C THR A 92 -12.21 -3.69 9.09
N PRO A 93 -11.65 -4.51 8.18
CA PRO A 93 -11.87 -4.36 6.74
C PRO A 93 -13.36 -4.33 6.39
N ARG A 94 -13.80 -3.31 5.66
CA ARG A 94 -15.19 -3.17 5.20
C ARG A 94 -15.22 -2.63 3.78
N ASP A 95 -16.17 -3.12 3.00
CA ASP A 95 -16.50 -2.53 1.70
C ASP A 95 -17.86 -1.87 1.86
N LEU A 96 -17.91 -0.55 1.67
CA LEU A 96 -19.12 0.25 1.78
C LEU A 96 -19.69 0.45 0.39
N PHE A 97 -20.93 0.01 0.21
CA PHE A 97 -21.67 0.18 -1.02
C PHE A 97 -22.75 1.24 -0.80
N ASN A 98 -22.84 2.17 -1.73
CA ASN A 98 -23.93 3.14 -1.79
C ASN A 98 -24.36 3.36 -3.23
N TYR A 99 -25.60 3.77 -3.43
CA TYR A 99 -26.09 4.11 -4.76
C TYR A 99 -26.96 5.36 -4.75
N TYR A 100 -27.04 6.00 -5.90
CA TYR A 100 -28.01 7.05 -6.17
C TYR A 100 -28.76 6.71 -7.46
N LEU A 101 -30.09 6.80 -7.42
CA LEU A 101 -30.98 6.53 -8.54
C LEU A 101 -31.73 7.81 -8.93
N ASP A 102 -31.57 8.24 -10.18
CA ASP A 102 -32.34 9.34 -10.76
C ASP A 102 -32.75 9.00 -12.19
N LYS A 103 -34.04 9.17 -12.51
CA LYS A 103 -34.60 8.99 -13.87
C LYS A 103 -34.15 7.71 -14.61
N GLY A 104 -34.08 6.58 -13.90
CA GLY A 104 -33.66 5.29 -14.49
C GLY A 104 -32.15 5.12 -14.66
N TRP A 105 -31.34 6.06 -14.16
CA TRP A 105 -29.89 5.93 -14.07
C TRP A 105 -29.47 5.68 -12.64
N MET A 106 -28.81 4.54 -12.41
CA MET A 106 -28.19 4.23 -11.14
C MET A 106 -26.69 4.49 -11.21
N THR A 107 -26.17 5.19 -10.21
CA THR A 107 -24.72 5.26 -9.96
C THR A 107 -24.43 4.55 -8.66
N VAL A 108 -23.58 3.53 -8.71
CA VAL A 108 -23.07 2.82 -7.54
C VAL A 108 -21.67 3.30 -7.23
N GLU A 109 -21.42 3.59 -5.97
CA GLU A 109 -20.12 3.94 -5.41
C GLU A 109 -19.71 2.87 -4.39
N VAL A 110 -18.51 2.33 -4.56
CA VAL A 110 -17.92 1.34 -3.66
C VAL A 110 -16.67 1.91 -3.03
N PHE A 111 -16.67 2.02 -1.71
CA PHE A 111 -15.53 2.44 -0.93
C PHE A 111 -14.88 1.26 -0.21
N PHE A 112 -13.58 1.08 -0.44
CA PHE A 112 -12.79 0.05 0.20
C PHE A 112 -12.13 0.62 1.44
N LEU A 113 -12.60 0.22 2.62
CA LEU A 113 -12.01 0.60 3.90
C LEU A 113 -11.11 -0.51 4.43
N ARG A 114 -9.83 -0.20 4.69
CA ARG A 114 -8.89 -1.08 5.38
C ARG A 114 -8.21 -0.29 6.48
N GLN A 115 -8.10 -0.88 7.67
CA GLN A 115 -7.51 -0.20 8.83
C GLN A 115 -8.10 1.20 9.08
N ALA A 116 -9.43 1.33 8.95
CA ALA A 116 -10.17 2.59 9.04
C ALA A 116 -9.75 3.69 8.03
N ARG A 117 -9.14 3.30 6.91
CA ARG A 117 -8.72 4.21 5.83
C ARG A 117 -9.36 3.82 4.51
N LEU A 118 -9.73 4.83 3.72
CA LEU A 118 -10.20 4.65 2.35
C LEU A 118 -9.02 4.36 1.43
N ILE A 119 -8.90 3.12 0.97
CA ILE A 119 -7.79 2.70 0.10
C ILE A 119 -8.11 2.82 -1.38
N ARG A 120 -9.40 2.76 -1.74
CA ARG A 120 -9.87 2.79 -3.13
C ARG A 120 -11.33 3.22 -3.17
N GLN A 121 -11.68 3.89 -4.26
CA GLN A 121 -13.06 4.15 -4.66
C GLN A 121 -13.30 3.54 -6.05
N TYR A 122 -14.50 3.00 -6.26
CA TYR A 122 -14.94 2.48 -7.55
C TYR A 122 -16.35 3.00 -7.83
N LYS A 123 -16.50 3.64 -8.99
CA LYS A 123 -17.77 4.20 -9.43
C LYS A 123 -18.20 3.55 -10.73
N GLN A 124 -19.47 3.16 -10.80
CA GLN A 124 -20.09 2.71 -12.03
C GLN A 124 -21.48 3.33 -12.18
N THR A 125 -21.80 3.81 -13.38
CA THR A 125 -23.11 4.34 -13.73
C THR A 125 -23.70 3.49 -14.85
N PHE A 126 -24.96 3.10 -14.70
CA PHE A 126 -25.68 2.27 -15.67
C PHE A 126 -27.19 2.57 -15.63
N SER A 127 -27.89 2.23 -16.71
CA SER A 127 -29.34 2.35 -16.76
C SER A 127 -30.00 1.14 -16.10
N VAL A 128 -31.05 1.38 -15.32
CA VAL A 128 -31.83 0.35 -14.63
C VAL A 128 -33.29 0.40 -15.06
N VAL A 129 -33.92 -0.77 -15.10
CA VAL A 129 -35.34 -0.93 -15.45
C VAL A 129 -36.12 -1.47 -14.25
N GLY A 130 -35.45 -2.19 -13.34
CA GLY A 130 -36.04 -2.80 -12.16
C GLY A 130 -36.02 -1.92 -10.90
N ALA A 131 -36.41 -2.53 -9.77
CA ALA A 131 -36.32 -1.91 -8.46
C ALA A 131 -34.86 -1.70 -8.04
N ALA A 132 -34.58 -0.60 -7.36
CA ALA A 132 -33.21 -0.22 -7.00
C ALA A 132 -32.49 -1.30 -6.18
N ASP A 133 -33.19 -1.92 -5.22
CA ASP A 133 -32.60 -2.92 -4.32
C ASP A 133 -32.18 -4.19 -5.07
N GLU A 134 -32.99 -4.61 -6.06
CA GLU A 134 -32.70 -5.80 -6.89
C GLU A 134 -31.48 -5.55 -7.79
N GLU A 135 -31.43 -4.38 -8.43
CA GLU A 135 -30.31 -3.98 -9.29
C GLU A 135 -29.02 -3.84 -8.49
N MET A 136 -29.12 -3.31 -7.26
CA MET A 136 -27.99 -3.21 -6.34
C MET A 136 -27.47 -4.59 -5.92
N MET A 137 -28.36 -5.54 -5.59
CA MET A 137 -27.98 -6.92 -5.27
C MET A 137 -27.32 -7.62 -6.46
N ASN A 138 -27.85 -7.43 -7.67
CA ASN A 138 -27.26 -7.96 -8.90
C ASN A 138 -25.87 -7.37 -9.15
N PHE A 139 -25.71 -6.06 -8.96
CA PHE A 139 -24.42 -5.39 -9.06
C PHE A 139 -23.41 -5.99 -8.07
N MET A 140 -23.78 -6.18 -6.79
CA MET A 140 -22.87 -6.77 -5.79
C MET A 140 -22.42 -8.19 -6.19
N GLN A 141 -23.33 -9.02 -6.70
CA GLN A 141 -22.98 -10.38 -7.14
C GLN A 141 -22.00 -10.36 -8.31
N GLN A 142 -22.25 -9.52 -9.32
CA GLN A 142 -21.36 -9.37 -10.47
C GLN A 142 -20.01 -8.78 -10.08
N PHE A 143 -20.01 -7.80 -9.16
CA PHE A 143 -18.81 -7.12 -8.69
C PHE A 143 -17.82 -8.10 -8.03
N TYR A 144 -18.31 -9.04 -7.23
CA TYR A 144 -17.48 -10.06 -6.57
C TYR A 144 -17.19 -11.30 -7.43
N ALA A 145 -17.89 -11.48 -8.54
CA ALA A 145 -17.65 -12.58 -9.48
C ALA A 145 -16.51 -12.31 -10.47
N GLN A 146 -16.01 -11.08 -10.53
CA GLN A 146 -14.85 -10.65 -11.33
C GLN A 146 -13.55 -10.80 -10.55
#